data_AF-A0A7X3FRV5-F1
#
_entry.id   AF-A0A7X3FRV5-F1
#
_cell.length_a   1.000
_cell.length_b   1.000
_cell.length_c   1.000
_cell.angle_alpha   90.00
_cell.angle_beta   90.00
_cell.angle_gamma   90.00
#
_symmetry.space_group_name_H-M   'P 1'
#
loop_
_entity.id
_entity.type
_entity.pdbx_description
1 polymer ?
#
loop_
_entity_poly.entity_id
_entity_poly.type
_entity_poly.pdbx_seq_one_letter_code
_entity_poly.pdbx_strand_id
1 'polypeptide(L)'
;MADRDRSIGFAEGVQRGFALDDAVPFRQFMLEIYDYRCAVTGQAYASDEADQHLEVFLFQPLGHGGQMAPGNAVVVDPVVAGLLGKGHLLISDDYRAYTSHPEIVSEPVEPSDAHGRNMVLPGNVSLWPQRDMVGYHRSLFRAQ
;
A
#
# COMPACT_ATOMS: atom_id res chain seq x y z
N MET A 1 55.86 -2.70 27.30
CA MET A 1 55.11 -1.76 26.44
C MET A 1 53.84 -2.49 26.03
N ALA A 2 52.70 -1.98 26.49
CA ALA A 2 51.39 -2.51 26.16
C ALA A 2 51.00 -2.09 24.75
N ASP A 3 50.35 -2.96 23.99
CA ASP A 3 49.21 -2.55 23.17
C ASP A 3 48.30 -3.76 22.93
N ARG A 4 47.11 -3.68 23.54
CA ARG A 4 45.93 -4.44 23.16
C ARG A 4 45.21 -3.54 22.16
N ASP A 5 44.97 -4.02 20.94
CA ASP A 5 43.76 -3.60 20.26
C ASP A 5 43.02 -4.81 19.68
N ARG A 6 41.87 -5.07 20.29
CA ARG A 6 40.85 -5.99 19.82
C ARG A 6 39.99 -5.21 18.85
N SER A 7 40.30 -5.26 17.58
CA SER A 7 39.34 -4.80 16.57
C SER A 7 38.32 -5.91 16.35
N ILE A 8 37.30 -5.94 17.22
CA ILE A 8 36.05 -6.66 17.02
C ILE A 8 35.34 -5.90 15.89
N GLY A 9 35.58 -6.32 14.66
CA GLY A 9 34.78 -5.89 13.53
C GLY A 9 33.38 -6.45 13.71
N PHE A 10 32.47 -5.62 14.23
CA PHE A 10 31.04 -5.80 14.06
C PHE A 10 30.81 -5.87 12.55
N ALA A 11 30.70 -7.09 12.02
CA ALA A 11 30.16 -7.30 10.70
C ALA A 11 28.76 -6.69 10.72
N GLU A 12 28.62 -5.58 9.99
CA GLU A 12 27.36 -4.94 9.69
C GLU A 12 26.39 -6.03 9.25
N GLY A 13 25.50 -6.41 10.17
CA GLY A 13 24.24 -6.98 9.82
C GLY A 13 23.51 -5.92 9.03
N VAL A 14 23.78 -5.84 7.73
CA VAL A 14 22.88 -5.25 6.77
C VAL A 14 21.59 -6.00 6.99
N GLN A 15 20.69 -5.40 7.78
CA GLN A 15 19.29 -5.70 7.74
C GLN A 15 18.89 -5.39 6.30
N ARG A 16 19.07 -6.37 5.42
CA ARG A 16 18.38 -6.42 4.14
C ARG A 16 16.93 -6.41 4.57
N GLY A 17 16.33 -5.21 4.52
CA GLY A 17 14.91 -5.02 4.76
C GLY A 17 14.19 -6.11 3.99
N PHE A 18 13.24 -6.77 4.66
CA PHE A 18 12.48 -7.93 4.24
C PHE A 18 12.00 -7.83 2.78
N ALA A 19 12.90 -8.09 1.84
CA ALA A 19 12.57 -8.15 0.42
C ALA A 19 11.77 -9.44 0.27
N LEU A 20 10.45 -9.28 0.24
CA LEU A 20 9.53 -10.37 -0.02
C LEU A 20 9.57 -10.55 -1.53
N ASP A 21 10.55 -11.31 -2.00
CA ASP A 21 10.77 -11.59 -3.43
C ASP A 21 9.72 -12.57 -4.00
N ASP A 22 8.86 -13.13 -3.13
CA ASP A 22 7.76 -14.02 -3.48
C ASP A 22 6.41 -13.34 -3.20
N ALA A 23 5.49 -13.43 -4.16
CA ALA A 23 4.18 -12.81 -4.13
C ALA A 23 3.28 -13.38 -3.03
N VAL A 24 3.38 -14.67 -2.69
CA VAL A 24 2.49 -15.30 -1.68
C VAL A 24 2.83 -14.82 -0.26
N PRO A 25 4.09 -14.90 0.21
CA PRO A 25 4.48 -14.33 1.50
C PRO A 25 4.30 -12.82 1.56
N PHE A 26 4.56 -12.10 0.46
CA PHE A 26 4.33 -10.66 0.40
C PHE A 26 2.87 -10.32 0.64
N ARG A 27 1.96 -11.03 -0.02
CA ARG A 27 0.53 -10.83 0.13
C ARG A 27 0.07 -11.11 1.55
N GLN A 28 0.46 -12.24 2.13
CA GLN A 28 0.09 -12.59 3.50
C GLN A 28 0.55 -11.52 4.49
N PHE A 29 1.81 -11.10 4.39
CA PHE A 29 2.36 -10.04 5.22
C PHE A 29 1.58 -8.73 5.09
N MET A 30 1.24 -8.32 3.86
CA MET A 30 0.46 -7.11 3.63
C MET A 30 -0.93 -7.20 4.26
N LEU A 31 -1.62 -8.34 4.16
CA LEU A 31 -2.93 -8.52 4.80
C LEU A 31 -2.84 -8.42 6.33
N GLU A 32 -1.80 -9.01 6.93
CA GLU A 32 -1.57 -8.97 8.38
C GLU A 32 -1.31 -7.54 8.89
N ILE A 33 -0.45 -6.75 8.23
CA ILE A 33 -0.13 -5.39 8.70
C ILE A 33 -1.30 -4.40 8.54
N TYR A 34 -2.28 -4.75 7.69
CA TYR A 34 -3.54 -4.02 7.51
C TYR A 34 -4.69 -4.57 8.36
N ASP A 35 -4.43 -5.55 9.24
CA ASP A 35 -5.45 -6.18 10.09
C ASP A 35 -6.65 -6.70 9.28
N TYR A 36 -6.37 -7.30 8.11
CA TYR A 36 -7.37 -7.85 7.19
C TYR A 36 -8.48 -6.84 6.83
N ARG A 37 -8.09 -5.57 6.66
CA ARG A 37 -8.99 -4.45 6.40
C ARG A 37 -8.66 -3.77 5.07
N CYS A 38 -9.68 -3.47 4.28
CA CYS A 38 -9.51 -2.65 3.07
C CYS A 38 -9.07 -1.24 3.48
N ALA A 39 -7.97 -0.76 2.90
CA ALA A 39 -7.38 0.54 3.21
C ALA A 39 -8.33 1.70 2.88
N VAL A 40 -9.16 1.56 1.85
CA VAL A 40 -10.02 2.67 1.38
C VAL A 40 -11.40 2.64 2.04
N THR A 41 -12.06 1.48 2.08
CA THR A 41 -13.41 1.36 2.63
C THR A 41 -13.41 1.18 4.15
N GLY A 42 -12.28 0.75 4.72
CA GLY A 42 -12.18 0.38 6.13
C GLY A 42 -12.91 -0.91 6.47
N GLN A 43 -13.47 -1.65 5.50
CA GLN A 43 -14.16 -2.90 5.76
C GLN A 43 -13.16 -3.97 6.21
N ALA A 44 -13.42 -4.60 7.35
CA ALA A 44 -12.63 -5.71 7.87
C ALA A 44 -13.27 -7.05 7.52
N TYR A 45 -12.41 -8.04 7.36
CA TYR A 45 -12.78 -9.41 7.06
C TYR A 45 -12.15 -10.35 8.11
N ALA A 46 -12.77 -11.51 8.31
CA ALA A 46 -12.15 -12.56 9.10
C ALA A 46 -10.88 -13.04 8.39
N SER A 47 -9.84 -13.43 9.14
CA SER A 47 -8.54 -13.82 8.56
C SER A 47 -8.65 -14.99 7.57
N ASP A 48 -9.59 -15.90 7.75
CA ASP A 48 -9.84 -17.06 6.88
C ASP A 48 -10.65 -16.73 5.61
N GLU A 49 -11.31 -15.57 5.59
CA GLU A 49 -12.08 -15.07 4.45
C GLU A 49 -11.37 -13.94 3.71
N ALA A 50 -10.42 -13.26 4.37
CA ALA A 50 -9.70 -12.11 3.84
C ALA A 50 -9.08 -12.37 2.47
N ASP A 51 -8.60 -13.59 2.23
CA ASP A 51 -7.98 -13.96 0.97
C ASP A 51 -8.94 -13.90 -0.23
N GLN A 52 -10.26 -13.99 0.00
CA GLN A 52 -11.30 -13.96 -1.02
C GLN A 52 -11.79 -12.53 -1.29
N HIS A 53 -11.54 -11.60 -0.36
CA HIS A 53 -12.11 -10.26 -0.37
C HIS A 53 -11.09 -9.14 -0.50
N LEU A 54 -9.81 -9.44 -0.27
CA LEU A 54 -8.72 -8.48 -0.27
C LEU A 54 -7.62 -8.89 -1.23
N GLU A 55 -7.03 -7.89 -1.85
CA GLU A 55 -5.83 -8.02 -2.66
C GLU A 55 -4.84 -6.90 -2.38
N VAL A 56 -3.62 -7.11 -2.86
CA VAL A 56 -2.52 -6.14 -2.72
C VAL A 56 -2.38 -5.40 -4.04
N PHE A 57 -2.64 -4.10 -4.00
CA PHE A 57 -2.43 -3.20 -5.12
C PHE A 57 -1.06 -2.55 -5.01
N LEU A 58 -0.28 -2.56 -6.10
CA LEU A 58 1.00 -1.84 -6.20
C LEU A 58 0.79 -0.47 -6.84
N PHE A 59 1.27 0.58 -6.20
CA PHE A 59 1.20 1.94 -6.75
C PHE A 59 2.09 2.11 -7.99
N GLN A 60 3.33 1.64 -7.92
CA GLN A 60 4.21 1.45 -9.06
C GLN A 60 4.21 -0.03 -9.44
N PRO A 61 3.71 -0.42 -10.63
CA PRO A 61 3.71 -1.80 -11.07
C PRO A 61 5.12 -2.38 -11.21
N LEU A 62 5.26 -3.71 -11.04
CA LEU A 62 6.55 -4.40 -11.22
C LEU A 62 7.15 -4.17 -12.61
N GLY A 63 6.31 -4.17 -13.66
CA GLY A 63 6.73 -3.89 -15.04
C GLY A 63 7.26 -2.48 -15.27
N HIS A 64 7.01 -1.55 -14.34
CA HIS A 64 7.53 -0.18 -14.36
C HIS A 64 8.72 -0.01 -13.37
N GLY A 65 9.30 -1.12 -12.88
CA GLY A 65 10.41 -1.10 -11.93
C GLY A 65 9.98 -0.96 -10.46
N GLY A 66 8.68 -1.08 -10.16
CA GLY A 66 8.19 -1.11 -8.78
C GLY A 66 8.64 -2.38 -8.05
N GLN A 67 8.70 -2.30 -6.72
CA GLN A 67 9.10 -3.42 -5.88
C GLN A 67 7.93 -3.96 -5.06
N MET A 68 7.98 -5.25 -4.70
CA MET A 68 7.10 -5.84 -3.69
C MET A 68 7.57 -5.40 -2.31
N ALA A 69 7.15 -4.20 -1.92
CA ALA A 69 7.48 -3.60 -0.64
C ALA A 69 6.26 -2.90 -0.06
N PRO A 70 6.09 -2.83 1.27
CA PRO A 70 4.98 -2.12 1.90
C PRO A 70 4.88 -0.66 1.47
N GLY A 71 6.04 -0.01 1.28
CA GLY A 71 6.11 1.35 0.76
C GLY A 71 5.53 1.54 -0.66
N ASN A 72 5.37 0.48 -1.44
CA ASN A 72 4.80 0.53 -2.78
C ASN A 72 3.42 -0.14 -2.88
N ALA A 73 2.83 -0.54 -1.76
CA ALA A 73 1.67 -1.42 -1.77
C ALA A 73 0.56 -0.97 -0.82
N VAL A 74 -0.67 -1.38 -1.11
CA VAL A 74 -1.84 -1.15 -0.26
C VAL A 74 -2.79 -2.34 -0.36
N VAL A 75 -3.46 -2.67 0.75
CA VAL A 75 -4.50 -3.70 0.78
C VAL A 75 -5.85 -3.09 0.48
N VAL A 76 -6.56 -3.61 -0.52
CA VAL A 76 -7.86 -3.11 -0.95
C VAL A 76 -8.77 -4.26 -1.40
N ASP A 77 -10.06 -4.02 -1.49
CA ASP A 77 -10.98 -4.95 -2.15
C ASP A 77 -10.86 -4.87 -3.69
N PRO A 78 -11.31 -5.90 -4.44
CA PRO A 78 -11.20 -5.94 -5.90
C PRO A 78 -11.87 -4.80 -6.64
N VAL A 79 -12.95 -4.24 -6.08
CA VAL A 79 -13.65 -3.10 -6.71
C VAL A 79 -12.77 -1.86 -6.61
N VAL A 80 -12.24 -1.58 -5.42
CA VAL A 80 -11.30 -0.46 -5.18
C VAL A 80 -10.03 -0.61 -6.03
N ALA A 81 -9.42 -1.79 -6.10
CA ALA A 81 -8.25 -2.02 -6.93
C ALA A 81 -8.55 -1.75 -8.42
N GLY A 82 -9.71 -2.19 -8.91
CA GLY A 82 -10.16 -1.90 -10.27
C GLY A 82 -10.33 -0.40 -10.55
N LEU A 83 -10.84 0.36 -9.56
CA LEU A 83 -10.97 1.82 -9.66
C LEU A 83 -9.60 2.52 -9.64
N LEU A 84 -8.66 2.07 -8.79
CA LEU A 84 -7.27 2.56 -8.75
C LEU A 84 -6.53 2.25 -10.05
N GLY A 85 -6.67 1.03 -10.58
CA GLY A 85 -6.01 0.61 -11.81
C GLY A 85 -6.47 1.36 -13.05
N LYS A 86 -7.71 1.84 -13.06
CA LYS A 86 -8.28 2.67 -14.14
C LYS A 86 -8.12 4.18 -13.90
N GLY A 87 -7.59 4.59 -12.75
CA GLY A 87 -7.46 5.99 -12.38
C GLY A 87 -8.77 6.70 -12.08
N HIS A 88 -9.87 5.97 -11.85
CA HIS A 88 -11.15 6.55 -11.40
C HIS A 88 -11.12 6.93 -9.92
N LEU A 89 -10.32 6.18 -9.14
CA LEU A 89 -9.97 6.49 -7.77
C LEU A 89 -8.48 6.80 -7.70
N LEU A 90 -8.11 7.83 -6.97
CA LEU A 90 -6.74 8.27 -6.74
C LEU A 90 -6.52 8.50 -5.25
N ILE A 91 -5.25 8.49 -4.83
CA ILE A 91 -4.86 8.68 -3.43
C ILE A 91 -3.92 9.89 -3.35
N SER A 92 -4.22 10.82 -2.45
CA SER A 92 -3.41 12.02 -2.18
C SER A 92 -2.19 11.72 -1.29
N ASP A 93 -1.27 12.67 -1.18
CA ASP A 93 -0.07 12.53 -0.31
C ASP A 93 -0.39 12.52 1.19
N ASP A 94 -1.61 12.94 1.53
CA ASP A 94 -2.19 12.85 2.87
C ASP A 94 -2.98 11.55 3.07
N TYR A 95 -2.83 10.57 2.18
CA TYR A 95 -3.52 9.28 2.21
C TYR A 95 -5.06 9.39 2.23
N ARG A 96 -5.60 10.37 1.52
CA ARG A 96 -7.04 10.47 1.25
C ARG A 96 -7.34 9.95 -0.13
N ALA A 97 -8.29 9.02 -0.21
CA ALA A 97 -8.84 8.55 -1.48
C ALA A 97 -9.85 9.57 -2.04
N TYR A 98 -9.78 9.84 -3.34
CA TYR A 98 -10.66 10.78 -4.04
C TYR A 98 -10.90 10.32 -5.48
N THR A 99 -12.01 10.76 -6.09
CA THR A 99 -12.31 10.43 -7.49
C THR A 99 -11.69 11.44 -8.44
N SER A 100 -11.23 10.98 -9.61
CA SER A 100 -10.62 11.85 -10.63
C SER A 100 -11.63 12.68 -11.43
N HIS A 101 -12.90 12.26 -11.44
CA HIS A 101 -14.01 12.91 -12.14
C HIS A 101 -15.23 13.00 -11.22
N PRO A 102 -15.30 13.99 -10.31
CA PRO A 102 -16.46 14.16 -9.45
C PRO A 102 -17.77 14.37 -10.22
N GLU A 103 -17.70 14.80 -11.48
CA GLU A 103 -18.83 15.07 -12.37
C GLU A 103 -19.44 13.85 -13.09
N ILE A 104 -18.79 12.67 -13.05
CA ILE A 104 -19.24 11.46 -13.80
C ILE A 104 -20.05 10.49 -12.90
N VAL A 105 -20.12 10.74 -11.59
CA VAL A 105 -20.86 9.89 -10.66
C VAL A 105 -22.35 10.25 -10.70
N SER A 106 -23.09 9.67 -11.65
CA SER A 106 -24.53 9.92 -11.87
C SER A 106 -25.46 9.24 -10.86
N GLU A 107 -24.94 8.36 -10.01
CA GLU A 107 -25.70 7.78 -8.90
C GLU A 107 -24.85 7.91 -7.63
N PRO A 108 -25.41 8.45 -6.53
CA PRO A 108 -24.69 8.49 -5.27
C PRO A 108 -24.36 7.06 -4.90
N VAL A 109 -23.07 6.71 -4.93
CA VAL A 109 -22.58 5.59 -4.15
C VAL A 109 -23.00 5.94 -2.74
N GLU A 110 -24.01 5.25 -2.22
CA GLU A 110 -24.55 5.49 -0.89
C GLU A 110 -23.36 5.66 0.05
N PRO A 111 -23.28 6.82 0.74
CA PRO A 111 -22.17 7.10 1.60
C PRO A 111 -22.17 6.02 2.69
N SER A 112 -21.28 5.05 2.59
CA SER A 112 -20.48 4.80 3.77
C SER A 112 -19.75 6.14 3.96
N ASP A 113 -19.97 6.83 5.07
CA ASP A 113 -19.49 8.13 5.58
C ASP A 113 -18.16 8.79 5.06
N ALA A 114 -17.64 8.53 3.84
CA ALA A 114 -16.26 8.76 3.38
C ALA A 114 -16.14 9.75 2.23
N HIS A 115 -16.71 10.95 2.37
CA HIS A 115 -16.26 12.09 1.57
C HIS A 115 -14.92 12.64 2.13
N GLY A 116 -13.84 11.86 2.01
CA GLY A 116 -12.50 12.26 2.47
C GLY A 116 -11.99 11.54 3.74
N ARG A 117 -12.46 10.31 4.00
CA ARG A 117 -11.91 9.50 5.10
C ARG A 117 -10.46 9.13 4.81
N ASN A 118 -9.61 9.35 5.81
CA ASN A 118 -8.24 8.85 5.84
C ASN A 118 -8.28 7.36 5.50
N MET A 119 -7.42 6.94 4.58
CA MET A 119 -7.21 5.51 4.39
C MET A 119 -6.81 4.87 5.72
N VAL A 120 -7.25 3.64 5.95
CA VAL A 120 -6.64 2.80 6.97
C VAL A 120 -5.19 2.57 6.54
N LEU A 121 -4.27 2.80 7.47
CA LEU A 121 -2.85 2.62 7.27
C LEU A 121 -2.33 1.63 8.33
N PRO A 122 -1.21 0.93 8.06
CA PRO A 122 -0.60 0.05 9.05
C PRO A 122 -0.30 0.78 10.35
N GLY A 123 -0.39 0.07 11.49
CA GLY A 123 -0.06 0.66 12.80
C GLY A 123 1.38 1.19 12.91
N ASN A 124 2.29 0.65 12.10
CA ASN A 124 3.67 1.09 12.00
C ASN A 124 3.88 2.03 10.79
N VAL A 125 4.25 3.28 11.05
CA VAL A 125 4.50 4.32 10.03
C VAL A 125 5.60 3.93 9.03
N SER A 126 6.58 3.12 9.44
CA SER A 126 7.65 2.66 8.54
C SER A 126 7.15 1.72 7.43
N LEU A 127 5.93 1.20 7.57
CA LEU A 127 5.28 0.31 6.61
C LEU A 127 4.23 1.03 5.75
N TRP A 128 4.07 2.35 5.93
CA TRP A 128 3.10 3.11 5.13
C TRP A 128 3.54 3.18 3.66
N PRO A 129 2.58 3.30 2.73
CA PRO A 129 2.91 3.60 1.36
C PRO A 129 3.75 4.88 1.28
N GLN A 130 4.86 4.84 0.56
CA GLN A 130 5.71 5.98 0.34
C GLN A 130 5.02 6.99 -0.57
N ARG A 131 5.11 8.27 -0.21
CA ARG A 131 4.50 9.36 -0.98
C ARG A 131 4.96 9.38 -2.43
N ASP A 132 6.21 9.03 -2.70
CA ASP A 132 6.75 8.96 -4.06
C ASP A 132 6.03 7.88 -4.90
N MET A 133 5.70 6.74 -4.30
CA MET A 133 4.96 5.66 -4.96
C MET A 133 3.51 6.08 -5.22
N VAL A 134 2.85 6.68 -4.22
CA VAL A 134 1.49 7.24 -4.38
C VAL A 134 1.47 8.32 -5.48
N GLY A 135 2.49 9.20 -5.48
CA GLY A 135 2.67 10.24 -6.50
C GLY A 135 2.92 9.66 -7.88
N TYR A 136 3.70 8.59 -7.99
CA TYR A 136 3.92 7.86 -9.23
C TYR A 136 2.60 7.33 -9.79
N HIS A 137 1.78 6.64 -8.98
CA HIS A 137 0.47 6.14 -9.41
C HIS A 137 -0.40 7.25 -9.98
N ARG A 138 -0.53 8.38 -9.27
CA ARG A 138 -1.28 9.55 -9.78
C ARG A 138 -0.73 10.06 -11.11
N SER A 139 0.60 10.05 -11.29
CA SER A 139 1.23 10.58 -12.50
C SER A 139 0.82 9.82 -13.77
N LEU A 140 0.48 8.54 -13.66
CA LEU A 140 0.00 7.71 -14.77
C LEU A 140 -1.30 8.25 -15.41
N PHE A 141 -2.07 9.05 -14.66
CA PHE A 141 -3.38 9.53 -15.08
C PHE A 141 -3.45 11.07 -15.24
N ARG A 142 -2.32 11.79 -15.07
CA ARG A 142 -2.27 13.26 -15.21
C ARG A 142 -2.14 13.78 -16.65
N ALA A 143 -1.96 12.90 -17.62
CA ALA A 143 -1.66 13.25 -19.01
C ALA A 143 -2.75 12.82 -20.01
N GLN A 144 -3.99 12.59 -19.54
CA GLN A 144 -5.12 12.18 -20.39
C GLN A 144 -6.16 13.31 -20.49
#